data_AF-A0A1S4C4I8-F1
#
_entry.id   AF-A0A1S4C4I8-F1
#
_cell.length_a   1.000
_cell.length_b   1.000
_cell.length_c   1.000
_cell.angle_alpha   90.00
_cell.angle_beta   90.00
_cell.angle_gamma   90.00
#
_symmetry.space_group_name_H-M   'P 1'
#
loop_
_entity.id
_entity.type
_entity.pdbx_description
1 polymer ?
#
loop_
_entity_poly.entity_id
_entity_poly.type
_entity_poly.pdbx_seq_one_letter_code
_entity_poly.pdbx_strand_id
1 'polypeptide(L)'
;MDFIDGLPKSKGKTVIWMVVDRLTKYAHFTGLSYLYSDNDVAKRFMKNIYKLDGVPEDIISDRDPIFTTSAEWWYNTTFHTSIQSTQYEALYGQPPPIHLPCMAGGSQVEEVDRNLLTREFKTQLLKYHLKRAQQRMEEQANKHKCDRLSLPAQLQLLLHPTFHVSQLKLCHEFPATITHPPIIKLSNPYYPQPEKIVDRRMIQKGNKAMAHVLVKWKELPSELAIWED
;
A
#
# COMPACT_ATOMS: atom_id res chain seq x y z
N MET A 1 9.12 1.50 9.44
CA MET A 1 9.60 1.92 10.78
C MET A 1 8.82 1.13 11.79
N ASP A 2 9.45 0.77 12.90
CA ASP A 2 8.84 -0.10 13.90
C ASP A 2 9.46 0.11 15.29
N PHE A 3 8.77 -0.32 16.34
CA PHE A 3 9.23 -0.29 17.72
C PHE A 3 9.45 -1.71 18.26
N ILE A 4 10.55 -1.91 18.98
CA ILE A 4 10.80 -3.10 19.78
C ILE A 4 10.66 -2.69 21.25
N ASP A 5 9.52 -3.06 21.83
CA ASP A 5 9.16 -2.76 23.22
C ASP A 5 9.45 -3.92 24.18
N GLY A 6 9.23 -3.68 25.47
CA GLY A 6 9.34 -4.70 26.51
C GLY A 6 10.78 -5.11 26.86
N LEU A 7 11.77 -4.29 26.47
CA LEU A 7 13.17 -4.61 26.73
C LEU A 7 13.57 -4.29 28.18
N PRO A 8 14.52 -5.06 28.76
CA PRO A 8 15.11 -4.72 30.04
C PRO A 8 15.70 -3.31 30.03
N LYS A 9 15.51 -2.57 31.13
CA LYS A 9 15.97 -1.18 31.25
C LYS A 9 17.50 -1.11 31.17
N SER A 10 18.03 -0.45 30.14
CA SER A 10 19.45 -0.20 29.95
C SER A 10 19.70 1.29 29.77
N LYS A 11 20.49 1.92 30.66
CA LYS A 11 20.74 3.38 30.68
C LYS A 11 19.46 4.22 30.59
N GLY A 12 18.38 3.76 31.24
CA GLY A 12 17.07 4.44 31.21
C GLY A 12 16.27 4.25 29.92
N LYS A 13 16.69 3.36 29.02
CA LYS A 13 16.00 3.02 27.77
C LYS A 13 15.42 1.62 27.85
N THR A 14 14.23 1.44 27.29
CA THR A 14 13.44 0.19 27.33
C THR A 14 12.82 -0.14 25.98
N VAL A 15 13.02 0.73 24.98
CA VAL A 15 12.44 0.62 23.64
C VAL A 15 13.53 0.87 22.62
N ILE A 16 13.54 0.09 21.55
CA ILE A 16 14.38 0.34 20.38
C ILE A 16 13.47 0.72 19.22
N TRP A 17 13.61 1.95 18.73
CA TRP A 17 12.98 2.39 17.51
C TRP A 17 13.90 2.09 16.31
N MET A 18 13.33 1.45 15.29
CA MET A 18 14.03 1.02 14.10
C MET A 18 13.50 1.71 12.84
N VAL A 19 14.42 2.26 12.05
CA VAL A 19 14.14 2.79 10.72
C VAL A 19 15.02 2.06 9.71
N VAL A 20 14.39 1.42 8.73
CA VAL A 20 15.10 0.65 7.71
C VAL A 20 14.93 1.32 6.37
N ASP A 21 16.04 1.62 5.69
CA ASP A 21 16.01 2.04 4.31
C ASP A 21 15.60 0.86 3.41
N ARG A 22 14.57 1.07 2.60
CA ARG A 22 13.96 0.01 1.79
C ARG A 22 14.88 -0.44 0.66
N LEU A 23 15.75 0.44 0.15
CA LEU A 23 16.65 0.15 -0.96
C LEU A 23 17.90 -0.62 -0.50
N THR A 24 18.65 -0.05 0.44
CA THR A 24 19.92 -0.59 0.94
C THR A 24 19.77 -1.62 2.04
N LYS A 25 18.58 -1.70 2.67
CA LYS A 25 18.30 -2.49 3.88
C LYS A 25 19.10 -2.06 5.10
N TYR A 26 19.76 -0.89 5.05
CA TYR A 26 20.45 -0.34 6.19
C TYR A 26 19.44 0.04 7.29
N ALA A 27 19.75 -0.28 8.53
CA ALA A 27 18.86 -0.09 9.66
C ALA A 27 19.47 0.85 10.70
N HIS A 28 18.74 1.91 11.03
CA HIS A 28 19.05 2.81 12.14
C HIS A 28 18.32 2.33 13.38
N PHE A 29 19.07 2.14 14.47
CA PHE A 29 18.54 1.76 15.77
C PHE A 29 18.71 2.92 16.75
N THR A 30 17.61 3.30 17.40
CA THR A 30 17.59 4.41 18.35
C THR A 30 16.89 4.01 19.64
N GLY A 31 17.58 4.12 20.77
CA GLY A 31 16.99 3.84 22.08
C GLY A 31 16.04 4.93 22.59
N LEU A 32 14.84 4.52 22.98
CA LEU A 32 13.79 5.37 23.59
C LEU A 32 13.49 4.92 25.03
N SER A 33 13.03 5.88 25.85
CA SER A 33 12.49 5.58 27.17
C SER A 33 11.04 5.15 27.00
N TYR A 34 10.54 4.26 27.86
CA TYR A 34 9.11 4.01 27.98
C TYR A 34 8.34 5.31 28.21
N LEU A 35 7.14 5.44 27.66
CA LEU A 35 6.33 6.67 27.58
C LEU A 35 6.95 7.75 26.69
N TYR A 36 7.39 7.38 25.48
CA TYR A 36 7.84 8.33 24.47
C TYR A 36 6.63 8.97 23.76
N SER A 37 6.76 10.25 23.39
CA SER A 37 5.73 10.95 22.61
C SER A 37 6.05 10.95 21.11
N ASP A 38 5.05 11.29 20.30
CA ASP A 38 5.18 11.62 18.87
C ASP A 38 6.31 12.63 18.59
N ASN A 39 6.37 13.70 19.38
CA ASN A 39 7.37 14.74 19.29
C ASN A 39 8.79 14.21 19.56
N ASP A 40 8.95 13.31 20.53
CA ASP A 40 10.24 12.66 20.78
C ASP A 40 10.69 11.82 19.58
N VAL A 41 9.77 11.08 18.97
CA VAL A 41 10.04 10.28 17.76
C VAL A 41 10.38 11.19 16.58
N ALA A 42 9.63 12.26 16.35
CA ALA A 42 9.88 13.24 15.30
C ALA A 42 11.26 13.90 15.46
N LYS A 43 11.62 14.34 16.67
CA LYS A 43 12.95 14.90 16.96
C LYS A 43 14.06 13.90 16.69
N ARG A 44 13.85 12.63 17.06
CA ARG A 44 14.81 11.54 16.79
C ARG A 44 14.92 11.27 15.30
N PHE A 45 13.82 11.28 14.57
CA PHE A 45 13.79 11.15 13.11
C PHE A 45 14.64 12.25 12.46
N MET A 46 14.38 13.51 12.79
CA MET A 46 15.11 14.63 12.20
C MET A 46 16.61 14.56 12.53
N LYS A 47 16.96 14.21 13.76
CA LYS A 47 18.35 14.19 14.22
C LYS A 47 19.16 13.00 13.68
N ASN A 48 18.55 11.81 13.63
CA ASN A 48 19.27 10.55 13.42
C ASN A 48 19.06 9.97 12.02
N ILE A 49 17.95 10.31 11.35
CA ILE A 49 17.59 9.78 10.04
C ILE A 49 17.74 10.88 9.00
N TYR A 50 16.92 11.93 9.11
CA TYR A 50 16.87 13.02 8.13
C TYR A 50 18.23 13.67 7.91
N LYS A 51 18.97 13.93 9.00
CA LYS A 51 20.32 14.49 8.93
C LYS A 51 21.28 13.65 8.07
N LEU A 52 21.17 12.33 8.15
CA LEU A 52 22.08 11.40 7.50
C LEU A 52 21.61 11.06 6.09
N ASP A 53 20.31 10.82 5.92
CA ASP A 53 19.74 10.21 4.72
C ASP A 53 18.92 11.17 3.86
N GLY A 54 18.67 12.38 4.37
CA GLY A 54 17.81 13.36 3.72
C GLY A 54 16.33 13.05 3.89
N VAL A 55 15.53 13.67 3.01
CA VAL A 55 14.07 13.49 3.00
C VAL A 55 13.75 12.15 2.33
N PRO A 56 13.05 11.22 2.99
CA PRO A 56 12.56 10.02 2.32
C PRO A 56 11.45 10.39 1.31
N GLU A 57 11.40 9.69 0.18
CA GLU A 57 10.30 9.82 -0.79
C GLU A 57 8.99 9.26 -0.23
N ASP A 58 9.05 8.23 0.61
CA ASP A 58 7.90 7.54 1.19
C ASP A 58 8.28 6.84 2.50
N ILE A 59 7.35 6.83 3.46
CA ILE A 59 7.52 6.27 4.79
C ILE A 59 6.43 5.21 5.03
N ILE A 60 6.87 4.00 5.33
CA ILE A 60 5.99 2.90 5.73
C ILE A 60 6.20 2.63 7.21
N SER A 61 5.15 2.79 8.01
CA SER A 61 5.04 2.31 9.39
C SER A 61 3.86 1.36 9.52
N ASP A 62 3.74 0.72 10.68
CA ASP A 62 2.49 0.09 11.10
C ASP A 62 1.46 1.15 11.52
N ARG A 63 0.32 0.70 12.06
CA ARG A 63 -0.79 1.55 12.48
C ARG A 63 -0.64 2.04 13.93
N ASP A 64 0.57 2.12 14.46
CA ASP A 64 0.80 2.68 15.80
C ASP A 64 0.34 4.16 15.82
N PRO A 65 -0.51 4.57 16.78
CA PRO A 65 -0.97 5.94 16.94
C PRO A 65 0.14 7.00 16.94
N ILE A 66 1.33 6.64 17.43
CA ILE A 66 2.48 7.54 17.51
C ILE A 66 2.97 7.93 16.11
N PHE A 67 2.83 7.03 15.14
CA PHE A 67 3.17 7.32 13.74
C PHE A 67 2.07 8.09 13.02
N THR A 68 0.79 7.95 13.39
CA THR A 68 -0.29 8.70 12.72
C THR A 68 -0.18 10.21 12.89
N THR A 69 0.21 10.71 14.07
CA THR A 69 0.38 12.16 14.28
C THR A 69 1.59 12.72 13.54
N SER A 70 2.68 11.94 13.47
CA SER A 70 3.86 12.31 12.67
C SER A 70 3.59 12.24 11.16
N ALA A 71 2.77 11.27 10.72
CA ALA A 71 2.34 11.13 9.34
C ALA A 71 1.44 12.30 8.90
N GLU A 72 0.60 12.82 9.80
CA GLU A 72 -0.20 14.02 9.54
C GLU A 72 0.70 15.24 9.25
N TRP A 73 1.71 15.48 10.08
CA TRP A 73 2.68 16.56 9.83
C TRP A 73 3.42 16.35 8.51
N TRP A 74 3.90 15.13 8.23
CA TRP A 74 4.60 14.82 6.98
C TRP A 74 3.71 14.99 5.75
N TYR A 75 2.46 14.51 5.81
CA TYR A 75 1.47 14.66 4.74
C TYR A 75 1.20 16.14 4.44
N ASN A 76 0.98 16.94 5.49
CA ASN A 76 0.70 18.36 5.35
C ASN A 76 1.89 19.17 4.82
N THR A 77 3.14 18.72 5.07
CA THR A 77 4.36 19.45 4.69
C THR A 77 5.05 18.92 3.42
N THR A 78 4.54 17.85 2.81
CA THR A 78 5.06 17.28 1.56
C THR A 78 4.47 17.98 0.35
N PHE A 79 5.28 18.16 -0.70
CA PHE A 79 4.83 18.80 -1.93
C PHE A 79 3.83 17.90 -2.68
N HIS A 80 2.63 18.43 -2.96
CA HIS A 80 1.61 17.76 -3.75
C HIS A 80 1.58 18.30 -5.18
N THR A 81 1.80 17.44 -6.17
CA THR A 81 1.88 17.82 -7.59
C THR A 81 0.58 18.39 -8.15
N SER A 82 -0.58 17.97 -7.63
CA SER A 82 -1.91 18.43 -8.07
C SER A 82 -2.21 19.88 -7.69
N ILE A 83 -1.75 20.33 -6.51
CA ILE A 83 -1.94 21.71 -6.03
C ILE A 83 -0.69 22.58 -6.25
N GLN A 84 0.39 21.99 -6.74
CA GLN A 84 1.70 22.62 -6.94
C GLN A 84 2.25 23.32 -5.68
N SER A 85 1.85 22.85 -4.50
CA SER A 85 2.25 23.38 -3.19
C SER A 85 2.15 22.30 -2.12
N THR A 86 2.52 22.63 -0.89
CA THR A 86 2.21 21.78 0.28
C THR A 86 0.83 22.12 0.82
N GLN A 87 0.14 21.19 1.47
CA GLN A 87 -1.17 21.47 2.08
C GLN A 87 -1.06 22.49 3.21
N TYR A 88 0.06 22.47 3.95
CA TYR A 88 0.41 23.48 4.95
C TYR A 88 0.50 24.87 4.32
N GLU A 89 1.23 25.01 3.21
CA GLU A 89 1.37 26.28 2.49
C GLU A 89 0.04 26.74 1.89
N ALA A 90 -0.75 25.80 1.34
CA ALA A 90 -2.09 26.10 0.84
C ALA A 90 -3.04 26.61 1.94
N LEU A 91 -2.91 26.09 3.17
CA LEU A 91 -3.75 26.46 4.30
C LEU A 91 -3.29 27.74 5.03
N TYR A 92 -1.98 27.88 5.25
CA TYR A 92 -1.40 28.95 6.08
C TYR A 92 -0.72 30.06 5.27
N GLY A 93 -0.57 29.90 3.95
CA GLY A 93 0.06 30.90 3.07
C GLY A 93 1.56 31.09 3.33
N GLN A 94 2.20 30.18 4.05
CA GLN A 94 3.63 30.20 4.36
C GLN A 94 4.25 28.83 4.10
N PRO A 95 5.51 28.77 3.62
CA PRO A 95 6.19 27.50 3.44
C PRO A 95 6.38 26.82 4.80
N PRO A 96 6.29 25.47 4.86
CA PRO A 96 6.51 24.76 6.11
C PRO A 96 7.94 24.99 6.63
N PRO A 97 8.18 24.97 7.95
CA PRO A 97 9.51 25.12 8.53
C PRO A 97 10.47 24.06 7.98
N ILE A 98 11.45 24.48 7.17
CA ILE A 98 12.42 23.58 6.52
C ILE A 98 13.61 23.36 7.46
N HIS A 99 13.86 22.12 7.84
CA HIS A 99 15.20 21.70 8.26
C HIS A 99 15.97 21.33 6.99
N LEU A 100 16.98 22.11 6.59
CA LEU A 100 17.70 21.82 5.36
C LEU A 100 18.51 20.51 5.46
N PRO A 101 18.49 19.65 4.43
CA PRO A 101 19.47 18.59 4.27
C PRO A 101 20.88 19.16 4.20
N CYS A 102 21.88 18.42 4.68
CA CYS A 102 23.28 18.78 4.45
C CYS A 102 23.58 18.67 2.95
N MET A 103 23.75 19.80 2.26
CA MET A 103 24.03 19.83 0.83
C MET A 103 25.52 19.53 0.57
N ALA A 104 25.81 18.77 -0.49
CA ALA A 104 27.19 18.50 -0.94
C ALA A 104 27.90 19.83 -1.27
N GLY A 105 29.10 20.03 -0.72
CA GLY A 105 29.85 21.30 -0.82
C GLY A 105 29.57 22.29 0.31
N GLY A 106 28.64 21.97 1.23
CA GLY A 106 28.38 22.76 2.44
C GLY A 106 29.22 22.33 3.65
N SER A 107 29.97 21.22 3.54
CA SER A 107 30.83 20.74 4.60
C SER A 107 32.19 21.44 4.55
N GLN A 108 32.71 21.90 5.70
CA GLN A 108 34.08 22.41 5.76
C GLN A 108 35.14 21.30 5.62
N VAL A 109 34.72 20.04 5.63
CA VAL A 109 35.59 18.86 5.58
C VAL A 109 35.44 18.16 4.24
N GLU A 110 36.49 18.20 3.41
CA GLU A 110 36.50 17.64 2.05
C GLU A 110 36.17 16.14 2.01
N GLU A 111 36.63 15.37 3.00
CA GLU A 111 36.35 13.93 3.08
C GLU A 111 34.84 13.66 3.24
N VAL A 112 34.11 14.52 3.96
CA VAL A 112 32.66 14.41 4.10
C VAL A 112 31.98 14.60 2.74
N ASP A 113 32.41 15.57 1.95
CA ASP A 113 31.86 15.80 0.61
C ASP A 113 32.16 14.65 -0.36
N ARG A 114 33.39 14.10 -0.35
CA ARG A 114 33.73 12.91 -1.15
C ARG A 114 32.87 11.71 -0.77
N ASN A 115 32.62 11.51 0.52
CA ASN A 115 31.76 10.44 1.01
C ASN A 115 30.30 10.63 0.60
N LEU A 116 29.77 11.87 0.68
CA LEU A 116 28.43 12.20 0.21
C LEU A 116 28.27 11.94 -1.30
N LEU A 117 29.23 12.36 -2.12
CA LEU A 117 29.24 12.10 -3.56
C LEU A 117 29.29 10.61 -3.89
N THR A 118 30.17 9.87 -3.22
CA THR A 118 30.31 8.42 -3.41
C THR A 118 29.03 7.68 -3.04
N ARG A 119 28.38 8.10 -1.95
CA ARG A 119 27.10 7.57 -1.51
C ARG A 119 26.01 7.83 -2.54
N GLU A 120 25.90 9.06 -3.04
CA GLU A 120 24.89 9.42 -4.04
C GLU A 120 25.03 8.59 -5.31
N PHE A 121 26.26 8.45 -5.82
CA PHE A 121 26.56 7.59 -6.96
C PHE A 121 26.13 6.12 -6.74
N LYS A 122 26.45 5.55 -5.58
CA LYS A 122 26.05 4.17 -5.23
C LYS A 122 24.53 4.03 -5.15
N THR A 123 23.84 5.01 -4.55
CA THR A 123 22.37 5.02 -4.47
C THR A 123 21.75 5.01 -5.86
N GLN A 124 22.25 5.85 -6.78
CA GLN A 124 21.78 5.90 -8.16
C GLN A 124 22.02 4.57 -8.90
N LEU A 125 23.20 3.97 -8.73
CA LEU A 125 23.53 2.67 -9.31
C LEU A 125 22.60 1.56 -8.81
N LEU A 126 22.31 1.53 -7.50
CA LEU A 126 21.36 0.58 -6.92
C LEU A 126 19.94 0.77 -7.46
N LYS A 127 19.46 2.02 -7.55
CA LYS A 127 18.15 2.34 -8.17
C LYS A 127 18.09 1.84 -9.62
N TYR A 128 19.16 2.01 -10.39
CA TYR A 128 19.26 1.52 -11.77
C TYR A 128 19.17 -0.01 -11.85
N HIS A 129 19.94 -0.74 -11.03
CA HIS A 129 19.90 -2.20 -11.02
C HIS A 129 18.55 -2.76 -10.56
N LEU A 130 17.94 -2.15 -9.54
CA LEU A 130 16.63 -2.55 -9.05
C LEU A 130 15.56 -2.42 -10.14
N LYS A 131 15.54 -1.29 -10.85
CA LYS A 131 14.59 -1.06 -11.96
C LYS A 131 14.74 -2.13 -13.05
N ARG A 132 15.98 -2.47 -13.43
CA ARG A 132 16.25 -3.52 -14.42
C ARG A 132 15.89 -4.92 -13.92
N ALA A 133 16.05 -5.20 -12.63
CA ALA A 133 15.61 -6.46 -12.05
C ALA A 133 14.09 -6.58 -12.09
N GLN A 134 13.36 -5.52 -11.70
CA GLN A 134 11.90 -5.47 -11.77
C GLN A 134 11.39 -5.67 -13.20
N GLN A 135 11.99 -5.01 -14.19
CA GLN A 135 11.65 -5.19 -15.61
C GLN A 135 11.84 -6.65 -16.07
N ARG A 136 12.98 -7.27 -15.75
CA ARG A 136 13.22 -8.68 -16.10
C ARG A 136 12.21 -9.62 -15.43
N MET A 137 11.85 -9.36 -14.17
CA MET A 137 10.83 -10.14 -13.46
C MET A 137 9.46 -9.97 -14.09
N GLU A 138 9.09 -8.75 -14.50
CA GLU A 138 7.85 -8.47 -15.21
C GLU A 138 7.81 -9.16 -16.58
N GLU A 139 8.87 -9.05 -17.38
CA GLU A 139 8.99 -9.74 -18.67
C GLU A 139 8.84 -11.25 -18.52
N GLN A 140 9.50 -11.85 -17.51
CA GLN A 140 9.41 -13.28 -17.25
C GLN A 140 8.02 -13.71 -16.75
N ALA A 141 7.37 -12.90 -15.91
CA ALA A 141 6.02 -13.17 -15.43
C ALA A 141 4.98 -13.05 -16.56
N ASN A 142 5.17 -12.07 -17.45
CA ASN A 142 4.30 -11.84 -18.60
C ASN A 142 4.54 -12.84 -19.74
N LYS A 143 5.73 -13.46 -19.82
CA LYS A 143 6.07 -14.50 -20.82
C LYS A 143 5.11 -15.70 -20.79
N HIS A 144 4.51 -15.99 -19.64
CA HIS A 144 3.54 -17.07 -19.45
C HIS A 144 2.08 -16.59 -19.35
N LYS A 145 1.83 -15.28 -19.44
CA LYS A 145 0.48 -14.73 -19.57
C LYS A 145 0.12 -14.63 -21.05
N CYS A 146 -0.40 -15.73 -21.59
CA CYS A 146 -1.19 -15.65 -22.82
C CYS A 146 -2.49 -14.89 -22.49
N ASP A 147 -2.93 -14.04 -23.40
CA ASP A 147 -4.20 -13.32 -23.39
C ASP A 147 -4.24 -12.02 -22.57
N ARG A 148 -3.77 -10.96 -23.23
CA ARG A 148 -4.26 -9.61 -22.96
C ARG A 148 -5.71 -9.56 -23.47
N LEU A 149 -6.69 -9.76 -22.60
CA LEU A 149 -8.11 -9.64 -22.93
C LEU A 149 -8.39 -8.22 -23.48
N SER A 150 -8.48 -8.08 -24.80
CA SER A 150 -9.06 -6.91 -25.43
C SER A 150 -10.57 -6.99 -25.24
N LEU A 151 -11.09 -6.25 -24.25
CA LEU A 151 -12.53 -6.07 -24.12
C LEU A 151 -13.05 -5.37 -25.39
N PRO A 152 -14.05 -5.95 -26.08
CA PRO A 152 -14.75 -5.30 -27.18
C PRO A 152 -15.16 -3.88 -26.79
N ALA A 153 -15.05 -2.92 -27.71
CA ALA A 153 -15.34 -1.51 -27.44
C ALA A 153 -16.74 -1.27 -26.83
N GLN A 154 -17.69 -2.17 -27.07
CA GLN A 154 -19.04 -2.10 -26.50
C GLN A 154 -19.08 -2.36 -24.97
N LEU A 155 -18.11 -3.09 -24.41
CA LEU A 155 -18.06 -3.47 -22.98
C LEU A 155 -17.21 -2.50 -22.13
N GLN A 156 -16.41 -1.62 -22.75
CA GLN A 156 -15.54 -0.66 -22.06
C GLN A 156 -16.33 0.42 -21.29
N LEU A 157 -17.56 0.72 -21.70
CA LEU A 157 -18.43 1.71 -21.04
C LEU A 157 -19.17 1.16 -19.82
N LEU A 158 -19.31 -0.17 -19.69
CA LEU A 158 -20.16 -0.81 -18.68
C LEU A 158 -19.39 -1.44 -17.52
N LEU A 159 -18.08 -1.66 -17.69
CA LEU A 159 -17.23 -2.29 -16.67
C LEU A 159 -16.16 -1.30 -16.23
N HIS A 160 -15.97 -1.17 -14.91
CA HIS A 160 -14.79 -0.49 -14.39
C HIS A 160 -13.54 -1.24 -14.89
N PRO A 161 -12.47 -0.54 -15.31
CA PRO A 161 -11.24 -1.15 -15.85
C PRO A 161 -10.40 -1.90 -14.79
N THR A 162 -10.99 -2.21 -13.63
CA THR A 162 -10.35 -2.90 -12.52
C THR A 162 -11.04 -4.25 -12.33
N PHE A 163 -10.33 -5.34 -12.59
CA PHE A 163 -10.77 -6.69 -12.29
C PHE A 163 -9.86 -7.33 -11.26
N HIS A 164 -10.47 -8.03 -10.30
CA HIS A 164 -9.72 -8.78 -9.30
C HIS A 164 -9.19 -10.06 -9.95
N VAL A 165 -7.87 -10.10 -10.20
CA VAL A 165 -7.19 -11.20 -10.91
C VAL A 165 -7.43 -12.57 -10.24
N SER A 166 -7.72 -12.58 -8.94
CA SER A 166 -8.06 -13.76 -8.15
C SER A 166 -9.41 -14.41 -8.51
N GLN A 167 -10.27 -13.75 -9.29
CA GLN A 167 -11.58 -14.27 -9.72
C GLN A 167 -11.58 -14.86 -11.14
N LEU A 168 -10.45 -14.82 -11.84
CA LEU A 168 -10.32 -15.43 -13.16
C LEU A 168 -10.25 -16.97 -13.03
N LYS A 169 -11.07 -17.68 -13.80
CA LYS A 169 -11.02 -19.15 -13.93
C LYS A 169 -10.39 -19.53 -15.27
N LEU A 170 -9.67 -20.65 -15.29
CA LEU A 170 -9.06 -21.19 -16.51
C LEU A 170 -10.16 -21.54 -17.52
N CYS A 171 -10.11 -20.94 -18.72
CA CYS A 171 -11.07 -21.20 -19.79
C CYS A 171 -10.53 -22.32 -20.68
N HIS A 172 -11.18 -23.48 -20.68
CA HIS A 172 -10.75 -24.63 -21.47
C HIS A 172 -11.35 -24.66 -22.88
N GLU A 173 -12.55 -24.10 -23.05
CA GLU A 173 -13.28 -24.06 -24.32
C GLU A 173 -14.09 -22.76 -24.42
N PHE A 174 -14.08 -22.14 -25.60
CA PHE A 174 -14.91 -20.97 -25.86
C PHE A 174 -16.33 -21.41 -26.25
N PRO A 175 -17.37 -21.06 -25.48
CA PRO A 175 -18.74 -21.38 -25.88
C PRO A 175 -19.09 -20.57 -27.14
N ALA A 176 -19.65 -21.25 -28.15
CA ALA A 176 -20.11 -20.63 -29.40
C ALA A 176 -21.23 -19.59 -29.19
N THR A 177 -21.85 -19.56 -28.01
CA THR A 177 -22.84 -18.57 -27.61
C THR A 177 -22.48 -18.04 -26.24
N ILE A 178 -22.08 -16.76 -26.18
CA ILE A 178 -21.79 -16.06 -24.92
C ILE A 178 -23.11 -15.48 -24.41
N THR A 179 -23.66 -16.09 -23.37
CA THR A 179 -24.78 -15.51 -22.61
C THR A 179 -24.22 -14.50 -21.61
N HIS A 180 -24.44 -13.22 -21.86
CA HIS A 180 -24.06 -12.17 -20.91
C HIS A 180 -25.02 -12.20 -19.71
N PRO A 181 -24.52 -11.96 -18.47
CA PRO A 181 -25.40 -11.76 -17.34
C PRO A 181 -26.33 -10.55 -17.61
N PRO A 182 -27.57 -10.57 -17.08
CA PRO A 182 -28.52 -9.48 -17.28
C PRO A 182 -27.93 -8.15 -16.81
N ILE A 183 -28.04 -7.11 -17.65
CA ILE A 183 -27.56 -5.77 -17.34
C ILE A 183 -28.42 -5.19 -16.21
N ILE A 184 -27.86 -5.06 -15.01
CA ILE A 184 -28.52 -4.40 -13.88
C ILE A 184 -28.37 -2.89 -14.06
N LYS A 185 -29.50 -2.17 -14.25
CA LYS A 185 -29.51 -0.70 -14.24
C LYS A 185 -29.27 -0.21 -12.81
N LEU A 186 -28.07 0.30 -12.54
CA LEU A 186 -27.64 0.85 -11.24
C LEU A 186 -28.50 2.02 -10.72
N SER A 187 -29.34 2.62 -11.57
CA SER A 187 -30.28 3.67 -11.17
C SER A 187 -31.40 3.18 -10.24
N ASN A 188 -31.60 1.87 -10.14
CA ASN A 188 -32.49 1.27 -9.15
C ASN A 188 -31.92 -0.10 -8.74
N PRO A 189 -31.15 -0.20 -7.64
CA PRO A 189 -30.58 -1.47 -7.19
C PRO A 189 -31.72 -2.37 -6.70
N TYR A 190 -32.27 -3.17 -7.61
CA TYR A 190 -33.24 -4.18 -7.27
C TYR A 190 -32.52 -5.28 -6.47
N TYR A 191 -32.71 -5.27 -5.16
CA TYR A 191 -32.32 -6.37 -4.29
C TYR A 191 -33.50 -7.35 -4.23
N PRO A 192 -33.41 -8.52 -4.89
CA PRO A 192 -34.48 -9.50 -4.79
C PRO A 192 -34.65 -9.92 -3.33
N GLN A 193 -35.89 -9.95 -2.84
CA GLN A 193 -36.16 -10.47 -1.50
C GLN A 193 -36.18 -11.99 -1.50
N PRO A 194 -35.68 -12.67 -0.45
CA PRO A 194 -35.77 -14.12 -0.35
C PRO A 194 -37.24 -14.54 -0.25
N GLU A 195 -37.64 -15.52 -1.07
CA GLU A 195 -38.98 -16.12 -1.03
C GLU A 195 -38.99 -17.32 -0.08
N LYS A 196 -38.09 -18.28 -0.30
CA LYS A 196 -37.98 -19.48 0.53
C LYS A 196 -36.60 -20.15 0.41
N ILE A 197 -36.24 -20.91 1.44
CA ILE A 197 -35.09 -21.82 1.39
C ILE A 197 -35.55 -23.12 0.72
N VAL A 198 -34.88 -23.49 -0.36
CA VAL A 198 -35.18 -24.69 -1.16
C VAL A 198 -34.40 -25.89 -0.63
N ASP A 199 -33.16 -25.67 -0.21
CA ASP A 199 -32.26 -26.74 0.23
C ASP A 199 -31.24 -26.23 1.27
N ARG A 200 -30.64 -27.16 2.02
CA ARG A 200 -29.62 -26.90 3.04
C ARG A 200 -28.52 -27.93 2.96
N ARG A 201 -27.26 -27.49 3.05
CA ARG A 201 -26.10 -28.39 3.13
C ARG A 201 -25.08 -27.87 4.14
N MET A 202 -24.20 -28.75 4.62
CA MET A 202 -23.04 -28.35 5.41
C MET A 202 -21.82 -28.26 4.49
N ILE A 203 -21.10 -27.14 4.53
CA ILE A 203 -19.81 -26.98 3.85
C ILE A 203 -18.70 -26.76 4.87
N GLN A 204 -17.51 -27.29 4.61
CA GLN A 204 -16.32 -26.92 5.37
C GLN A 204 -15.66 -25.70 4.72
N LYS A 205 -15.52 -24.61 5.47
CA LYS A 205 -14.80 -23.40 5.05
C LYS A 205 -13.66 -23.17 6.04
N GLY A 206 -12.48 -23.72 5.72
CA GLY A 206 -11.38 -23.87 6.67
C GLY A 206 -11.70 -24.93 7.73
N ASN A 207 -11.33 -24.68 8.99
CA ASN A 207 -11.56 -25.62 10.11
C ASN A 207 -12.98 -25.54 10.73
N LYS A 208 -13.93 -24.87 10.08
CA LYS A 208 -15.30 -24.70 10.58
C LYS A 208 -16.30 -25.27 9.58
N ALA A 209 -17.23 -26.07 10.09
CA ALA A 209 -18.41 -26.50 9.36
C ALA A 209 -19.45 -25.38 9.44
N MET A 210 -20.01 -24.99 8.29
CA MET A 210 -20.96 -23.90 8.15
C MET A 210 -22.18 -24.38 7.36
N ALA A 211 -23.36 -23.89 7.73
CA ALA A 211 -24.59 -24.19 7.00
C ALA A 211 -24.65 -23.30 5.75
N HIS A 212 -24.79 -23.91 4.58
CA HIS A 212 -25.05 -23.24 3.30
C HIS A 212 -26.53 -23.46 2.98
N VAL A 213 -27.27 -22.41 2.60
CA VAL A 213 -28.70 -22.52 2.26
C VAL A 213 -28.95 -22.11 0.81
N LEU A 214 -29.75 -22.87 0.09
CA LEU A 214 -30.17 -22.55 -1.28
C LEU A 214 -31.42 -21.69 -1.23
N VAL A 215 -31.29 -20.42 -1.61
CA VAL A 215 -32.37 -19.43 -1.50
C VAL A 215 -33.06 -19.28 -2.86
N LYS A 216 -34.38 -19.51 -2.91
CA LYS A 216 -35.25 -19.04 -3.99
C LYS A 216 -35.63 -17.60 -3.70
N TRP A 217 -35.46 -16.75 -4.70
CA TRP A 217 -35.72 -15.32 -4.63
C TRP A 217 -37.09 -14.98 -5.24
N LYS A 218 -37.78 -13.97 -4.69
CA LYS A 218 -39.07 -13.50 -5.23
C LYS A 218 -38.86 -12.99 -6.66
N GLU A 219 -39.85 -13.26 -7.52
CA GLU A 219 -39.88 -12.83 -8.93
C GLU A 219 -38.79 -13.45 -9.83
N LEU A 220 -37.97 -14.37 -9.31
CA LEU A 220 -36.98 -15.12 -10.09
C LEU A 220 -37.42 -16.60 -10.25
N PRO A 221 -37.15 -17.21 -11.43
CA PRO A 221 -37.34 -18.65 -11.62
C PRO A 221 -36.58 -19.48 -10.60
N SER A 222 -37.13 -20.64 -10.22
CA SER A 222 -36.49 -21.56 -9.26
C SER A 222 -35.11 -22.05 -9.71
N GLU A 223 -34.84 -22.04 -11.02
CA GLU A 223 -33.55 -22.40 -11.62
C GLU A 223 -32.42 -21.40 -11.27
N LEU A 224 -32.78 -20.16 -10.90
CA LEU A 224 -31.84 -19.11 -10.48
C LEU A 224 -31.70 -19.05 -8.95
N ALA A 225 -32.03 -20.12 -8.22
CA ALA A 225 -31.76 -20.19 -6.79
C ALA A 225 -30.25 -20.19 -6.53
N ILE A 226 -29.81 -19.43 -5.52
CA ILE A 226 -28.38 -19.22 -5.21
C ILE A 226 -28.07 -19.72 -3.81
N TRP A 227 -26.91 -20.36 -3.66
CA TRP A 227 -26.39 -20.83 -2.39
C TRP A 227 -25.77 -19.67 -1.59
N GLU A 228 -26.34 -19.34 -0.44
CA GLU A 228 -25.89 -18.26 0.46
C GLU A 228 -25.40 -18.82 1.82
N ASP A 229 -24.33 -18.19 2.32
CA ASP A 229 -23.65 -18.55 3.58
C ASP A 229 -24.46 -18.17 4.83
#